data_AF-A0A178VSU5-F1
#
_entry.id   AF-A0A178VSU5-F1
#
_cell.length_a   1.000
_cell.length_b   1.000
_cell.length_c   1.000
_cell.angle_alpha   90.00
_cell.angle_beta   90.00
_cell.angle_gamma   90.00
#
_symmetry.space_group_name_H-M   'P 1'
#
loop_
_entity.id
_entity.type
_entity.pdbx_description
1 polymer ?
#
loop_
_entity_poly.entity_id
_entity_poly.type
_entity_poly.pdbx_seq_one_letter_code
_entity_poly.pdbx_strand_id
1 'polypeptide(L)'
;MNAMPQSAKALKLVGDVHAFTSSGREKAKKFYESGLRLEPGYLGAVLALAELHLMEGRNGDAVSLLERYLKDYADDSLHVKLAQVFAATNMLQDSLSHFQAALRINPQNEAAKKGLDRLEKQMKGIDPDATDENDENDVEDVDGDTEEAELM
;
A
#
# COMPACT_ATOMS: atom_id res chain seq x y z
N MET A 1 13.88 -26.51 23.43
CA MET A 1 12.42 -26.42 23.59
C MET A 1 11.92 -25.36 22.62
N ASN A 2 11.38 -25.74 21.46
CA ASN A 2 10.75 -24.80 20.54
C ASN A 2 9.35 -24.51 21.08
N ALA A 3 9.20 -23.44 21.87
CA ALA A 3 7.90 -22.89 22.16
C ALA A 3 7.30 -22.41 20.84
N MET A 4 6.37 -23.18 20.27
CA MET A 4 5.61 -22.69 19.12
C MET A 4 4.92 -21.40 19.55
N PRO A 5 5.05 -20.31 18.78
CA PRO A 5 4.40 -19.05 19.13
C PRO A 5 2.89 -19.27 19.23
N GLN A 6 2.33 -19.05 20.42
CA GLN A 6 0.91 -19.26 20.72
C GLN A 6 0.04 -18.01 20.49
N SER A 7 0.45 -17.11 19.59
CA SER A 7 -0.43 -16.01 19.17
C SER A 7 -0.36 -15.80 17.67
N ALA A 8 -1.46 -15.31 17.09
CA ALA A 8 -1.52 -15.04 15.67
C ALA A 8 -0.49 -13.99 15.25
N LYS A 9 -0.26 -12.99 16.11
CA LYS A 9 0.77 -11.97 15.91
C LYS A 9 2.18 -12.55 15.82
N ALA A 10 2.52 -13.49 16.72
CA ALA A 10 3.84 -14.09 16.72
C ALA A 10 4.05 -15.03 15.52
N LEU A 11 3.02 -15.79 15.14
CA LEU A 11 3.05 -16.59 13.90
C LEU A 11 3.19 -15.72 12.66
N LYS A 12 2.49 -14.58 12.60
CA LYS A 12 2.65 -13.62 11.51
C LYS A 12 4.08 -13.10 11.44
N LEU A 13 4.68 -12.74 12.56
CA LEU A 13 6.07 -12.26 12.57
C LEU A 13 7.07 -13.32 12.08
N VAL A 14 6.87 -14.60 12.44
CA VAL A 14 7.68 -15.70 11.89
C VAL A 14 7.43 -15.87 10.39
N GLY A 15 6.19 -15.71 9.95
CA GLY A 15 5.83 -15.71 8.53
C GLY A 15 6.56 -14.62 7.75
N ASP A 16 6.62 -13.39 8.28
CA ASP A 16 7.30 -12.26 7.65
C ASP A 16 8.78 -12.58 7.38
N VAL A 17 9.47 -13.20 8.35
CA VAL A 17 10.88 -13.59 8.21
C VAL A 17 11.08 -14.56 7.04
N HIS A 18 10.14 -15.46 6.80
CA HIS A 18 10.21 -16.40 5.70
C HIS A 18 9.76 -15.81 4.35
N ALA A 19 8.90 -14.80 4.35
CA ALA A 19 8.29 -14.23 3.15
C ALA A 19 9.32 -13.57 2.20
N PHE A 20 10.45 -13.08 2.72
CA PHE A 20 11.47 -12.39 1.93
C PHE A 20 12.20 -13.28 0.91
N THR A 21 12.14 -14.60 1.06
CA THR A 21 12.82 -15.52 0.15
C THR A 21 11.78 -16.26 -0.69
N SER A 22 12.02 -16.39 -2.00
CA SER A 22 11.12 -17.17 -2.87
C SER A 22 10.86 -18.58 -2.34
N SER A 23 11.89 -19.24 -1.82
CA SER A 23 11.80 -20.57 -1.21
C SER A 23 11.08 -20.59 0.15
N GLY A 24 11.01 -19.45 0.83
CA GLY A 24 10.37 -19.29 2.14
C GLY A 24 8.90 -18.87 2.08
N ARG A 25 8.40 -18.40 0.93
CA ARG A 25 7.01 -17.97 0.76
C ARG A 25 5.99 -19.03 1.14
N GLU A 26 6.21 -20.29 0.76
CA GLU A 26 5.34 -21.41 1.15
C GLU A 26 5.31 -21.63 2.68
N LYS A 27 6.43 -21.41 3.37
CA LYS A 27 6.48 -21.46 4.84
C LYS A 27 5.74 -20.27 5.44
N ALA A 28 5.95 -19.07 4.91
CA ALA A 28 5.26 -17.86 5.34
C ALA A 28 3.75 -18.03 5.28
N LYS A 29 3.23 -18.56 4.16
CA LYS A 29 1.82 -18.90 3.97
C LYS A 29 1.29 -19.79 5.09
N LYS A 30 1.97 -20.89 5.40
CA LYS A 30 1.59 -21.82 6.48
C LYS A 30 1.55 -21.15 7.85
N PHE A 31 2.48 -20.23 8.11
CA PHE A 31 2.49 -19.46 9.36
C PHE A 31 1.31 -18.47 9.43
N TYR A 32 1.02 -17.74 8.35
CA TYR A 32 -0.13 -16.85 8.30
C TYR A 32 -1.45 -17.61 8.46
N GLU A 33 -1.64 -18.71 7.74
CA GLU A 33 -2.82 -19.57 7.89
C GLU A 33 -2.94 -20.17 9.29
N SER A 34 -1.82 -20.53 9.93
CA SER A 34 -1.82 -20.96 11.33
C SER A 34 -2.26 -19.83 12.27
N GLY A 35 -1.79 -18.60 12.02
CA GLY A 35 -2.23 -17.42 12.76
C GLY A 35 -3.73 -17.19 12.63
N LEU A 36 -4.28 -17.31 11.42
CA LEU A 36 -5.71 -17.17 11.17
C LEU A 36 -6.55 -18.31 11.75
N ARG A 37 -5.97 -19.52 11.92
CA ARG A 37 -6.64 -20.60 12.66
C ARG A 37 -6.71 -20.32 14.16
N LEU A 38 -5.71 -19.66 14.73
CA LEU A 38 -5.72 -19.27 16.14
C LEU A 38 -6.64 -18.08 16.40
N GLU A 39 -6.53 -17.04 15.56
CA GLU A 39 -7.32 -15.82 15.67
C GLU A 39 -7.90 -15.46 14.28
N PRO A 40 -9.11 -15.92 13.95
CA PRO A 40 -9.74 -15.67 12.66
C PRO A 40 -9.97 -14.19 12.34
N GLY A 41 -9.94 -13.30 13.33
CA GLY A 41 -10.08 -11.85 13.14
C GLY A 41 -8.77 -11.08 13.07
N TYR A 42 -7.62 -11.76 13.08
CA TYR A 42 -6.34 -11.08 13.05
C TYR A 42 -5.98 -10.59 11.64
N LEU A 43 -6.43 -9.36 11.32
CA LEU A 43 -6.24 -8.74 10.01
C LEU A 43 -4.78 -8.63 9.58
N GLY A 44 -3.84 -8.54 10.53
CA GLY A 44 -2.40 -8.51 10.22
C GLY A 44 -1.92 -9.74 9.45
N ALA A 45 -2.45 -10.93 9.73
CA ALA A 45 -2.13 -12.14 8.98
C ALA A 45 -2.86 -12.21 7.62
N VAL A 46 -4.07 -11.63 7.53
CA VAL A 46 -4.82 -11.50 6.27
C VAL A 46 -4.07 -10.62 5.28
N LEU A 47 -3.66 -9.43 5.72
CA LEU A 47 -2.92 -8.47 4.90
C LEU A 47 -1.58 -9.04 4.43
N ALA A 48 -0.87 -9.77 5.30
CA ALA A 48 0.39 -10.41 4.96
C ALA A 48 0.20 -11.57 3.96
N LEU A 49 -0.87 -12.34 4.09
CA LEU A 49 -1.21 -13.39 3.14
C LEU A 49 -1.63 -12.81 1.78
N ALA A 50 -2.41 -11.74 1.74
CA ALA A 50 -2.78 -11.04 0.51
C ALA A 50 -1.56 -10.45 -0.20
N GLU A 51 -0.63 -9.84 0.54
CA GLU A 51 0.65 -9.37 0.01
C GLU A 51 1.46 -10.51 -0.62
N LEU A 52 1.51 -11.66 0.06
CA LEU A 52 2.21 -12.84 -0.45
C LEU A 52 1.60 -13.33 -1.77
N HIS A 53 0.27 -13.36 -1.86
CA HIS A 53 -0.45 -13.69 -3.10
C HIS A 53 -0.11 -12.71 -4.23
N LEU A 54 -0.06 -11.41 -3.95
CA LEU A 54 0.33 -10.38 -4.92
C LEU A 54 1.76 -10.60 -5.43
N MET A 55 2.73 -10.84 -4.53
CA MET A 55 4.12 -11.12 -4.88
C MET A 55 4.29 -12.39 -5.74
N GLU A 56 3.35 -13.33 -5.65
CA GLU A 56 3.32 -14.56 -6.43
C GLU A 56 2.46 -14.46 -7.70
N GLY A 57 1.98 -13.25 -8.03
CA GLY A 57 1.12 -12.98 -9.19
C GLY A 57 -0.28 -13.56 -9.07
N ARG A 58 -0.66 -14.08 -7.90
CA ARG A 58 -1.99 -14.66 -7.63
C ARG A 58 -2.97 -13.60 -7.18
N ASN A 59 -3.18 -12.61 -8.03
CA ASN A 59 -3.94 -11.41 -7.70
C ASN A 59 -5.41 -11.72 -7.39
N GLY A 60 -6.01 -12.68 -8.10
CA GLY A 60 -7.39 -13.14 -7.84
C GLY A 60 -7.57 -13.78 -6.45
N ASP A 61 -6.56 -14.51 -5.95
CA ASP A 61 -6.58 -15.06 -4.60
C ASP A 61 -6.52 -13.94 -3.56
N ALA A 62 -5.68 -12.93 -3.80
CA ALA A 62 -5.54 -11.76 -2.92
C ALA A 62 -6.87 -11.00 -2.81
N VAL A 63 -7.51 -10.71 -3.95
CA VAL A 63 -8.82 -10.03 -3.99
C VAL A 63 -9.87 -10.86 -3.24
N SER A 64 -10.01 -12.15 -3.59
CA SER A 64 -11.00 -13.04 -2.98
C SER A 64 -10.82 -13.16 -1.46
N LEU A 65 -9.58 -13.21 -0.99
CA LEU A 65 -9.26 -13.23 0.43
C LEU A 65 -9.71 -11.94 1.11
N LEU A 66 -9.33 -10.78 0.58
CA LEU A 66 -9.62 -9.48 1.20
C LEU A 66 -11.12 -9.17 1.19
N GLU A 67 -11.82 -9.43 0.08
CA GLU A 67 -13.28 -9.27 -0.02
C GLU A 67 -14.03 -10.14 0.98
N ARG A 68 -13.55 -11.37 1.21
CA ARG A 68 -14.15 -12.24 2.24
C ARG A 68 -14.06 -11.60 3.61
N TYR A 69 -12.90 -11.05 3.96
CA TYR A 69 -12.71 -10.41 5.26
C TYR A 69 -13.45 -9.07 5.39
N LEU A 70 -13.59 -8.31 4.30
CA LEU A 70 -14.37 -7.06 4.32
C LEU A 70 -15.85 -7.27 4.62
N LYS A 71 -16.40 -8.48 4.40
CA LYS A 71 -17.80 -8.80 4.78
C LYS A 71 -18.01 -8.75 6.29
N ASP A 72 -16.97 -9.11 7.06
CA ASP A 72 -17.04 -9.24 8.52
C ASP A 72 -16.33 -8.08 9.23
N TYR A 73 -15.37 -7.42 8.58
CA TYR A 73 -14.54 -6.37 9.15
C TYR A 73 -14.55 -5.10 8.28
N ALA A 74 -15.20 -4.04 8.78
CA ALA A 74 -15.16 -2.72 8.16
C ALA A 74 -13.86 -1.99 8.56
N ASP A 75 -12.75 -2.36 7.91
CA ASP A 75 -11.41 -1.87 8.23
C ASP A 75 -10.75 -1.18 7.02
N ASP A 76 -10.17 0.00 7.25
CA ASP A 76 -9.54 0.83 6.22
C ASP A 76 -8.29 0.15 5.62
N SER A 77 -7.55 -0.64 6.39
CA SER A 77 -6.34 -1.32 5.90
C SER A 77 -6.65 -2.42 4.87
N LEU A 78 -7.81 -3.08 4.98
CA LEU A 78 -8.28 -4.05 3.99
C LEU A 78 -8.63 -3.36 2.67
N HIS A 79 -9.29 -2.20 2.73
CA HIS A 79 -9.56 -1.38 1.55
C HIS A 79 -8.25 -0.87 0.91
N VAL A 80 -7.29 -0.39 1.69
CA VAL A 80 -5.96 0.00 1.19
C VAL A 80 -5.27 -1.15 0.47
N LYS A 81 -5.27 -2.37 1.05
CA LYS A 81 -4.62 -3.52 0.42
C LYS A 81 -5.34 -3.95 -0.86
N LEU A 82 -6.67 -3.93 -0.92
CA LEU A 82 -7.40 -4.19 -2.17
C LEU A 82 -7.07 -3.17 -3.24
N ALA A 83 -7.02 -1.89 -2.88
CA ALA A 83 -6.65 -0.82 -3.80
C ALA A 83 -5.25 -1.04 -4.40
N GLN A 84 -4.28 -1.44 -3.57
CA GLN A 84 -2.93 -1.78 -4.02
C GLN A 84 -2.92 -2.98 -4.99
N VAL A 85 -3.70 -4.02 -4.70
CA VAL A 85 -3.81 -5.19 -5.59
C VAL A 85 -4.40 -4.79 -6.94
N PHE A 86 -5.47 -3.99 -6.96
CA PHE A 86 -6.08 -3.51 -8.20
C PHE A 86 -5.17 -2.56 -8.99
N ALA A 87 -4.42 -1.68 -8.32
CA ALA A 87 -3.45 -0.81 -8.97
C ALA A 87 -2.35 -1.64 -9.68
N ALA A 88 -1.85 -2.68 -9.01
CA ALA A 88 -0.85 -3.59 -9.56
C ALA A 88 -1.36 -4.41 -10.77
N THR A 89 -2.68 -4.60 -10.88
CA THR A 89 -3.33 -5.25 -12.03
C THR A 89 -3.87 -4.27 -13.07
N ASN A 90 -3.49 -2.99 -12.99
CA ASN A 90 -3.96 -1.92 -13.88
C ASN A 90 -5.49 -1.71 -13.89
N MET A 91 -6.17 -2.14 -12.82
CA MET A 91 -7.60 -1.91 -12.59
C MET A 91 -7.77 -0.61 -11.80
N LEU A 92 -7.40 0.51 -12.43
CA LEU A 92 -7.22 1.79 -11.74
C LEU A 92 -8.53 2.33 -11.14
N GLN A 93 -9.66 2.12 -11.81
CA GLN A 93 -10.96 2.59 -11.32
C GLN A 93 -11.39 1.87 -10.04
N ASP A 94 -11.18 0.55 -9.96
CA ASP A 94 -11.47 -0.23 -8.75
C ASP A 94 -10.52 0.16 -7.62
N SER A 95 -9.24 0.36 -7.94
CA SER A 95 -8.25 0.88 -6.99
C SER A 95 -8.68 2.21 -6.36
N LEU A 96 -9.13 3.15 -7.20
CA LEU A 96 -9.60 4.46 -6.78
C LEU A 96 -10.78 4.35 -5.79
N SER A 97 -11.77 3.52 -6.13
CA SER A 97 -12.94 3.28 -5.28
C SER A 97 -12.53 2.76 -3.89
N HIS A 98 -11.58 1.82 -3.84
CA HIS A 98 -11.11 1.25 -2.58
C HIS A 98 -10.27 2.22 -1.76
N PHE A 99 -9.41 3.06 -2.36
CA PHE A 99 -8.71 4.11 -1.61
C PHE A 99 -9.68 5.14 -1.02
N GLN A 100 -10.69 5.57 -1.80
CA GLN A 100 -11.73 6.47 -1.30
C GLN A 100 -12.55 5.84 -0.17
N ALA A 101 -12.85 4.53 -0.26
CA ALA A 101 -13.52 3.81 0.81
C ALA A 101 -12.67 3.77 2.10
N ALA A 102 -11.36 3.51 1.98
CA ALA A 102 -10.45 3.56 3.12
C ALA A 102 -10.44 4.95 3.79
N LEU A 103 -10.37 6.03 3.00
CA LEU A 103 -10.39 7.40 3.51
C LEU A 103 -11.74 7.82 4.10
N ARG A 104 -12.84 7.19 3.67
CA ARG A 104 -14.16 7.41 4.27
C ARG A 104 -14.26 6.78 5.66
N ILE A 105 -13.62 5.62 5.86
CA ILE A 105 -13.55 4.95 7.16
C ILE A 105 -12.57 5.69 8.08
N ASN A 106 -11.37 5.99 7.55
CA ASN A 106 -10.31 6.67 8.28
C ASN A 106 -9.70 7.79 7.41
N PRO A 107 -10.18 9.04 7.57
CA PRO A 107 -9.67 10.19 6.82
C PRO A 107 -8.17 10.49 7.07
N GLN A 108 -7.59 9.95 8.14
CA GLN A 108 -6.18 10.13 8.49
C GLN A 108 -5.30 8.94 8.09
N ASN A 109 -5.81 8.01 7.29
CA ASN A 109 -5.00 6.91 6.78
C ASN A 109 -3.97 7.43 5.75
N GLU A 110 -2.74 7.63 6.21
CA GLU A 110 -1.62 8.08 5.39
C GLU A 110 -1.29 7.13 4.23
N ALA A 111 -1.46 5.81 4.41
CA ALA A 111 -1.23 4.85 3.33
C ALA A 111 -2.28 4.98 2.22
N ALA A 112 -3.53 5.28 2.59
CA ALA A 112 -4.60 5.54 1.63
C ALA A 112 -4.38 6.86 0.87
N LYS A 113 -3.99 7.94 1.57
CA LYS A 113 -3.68 9.23 0.93
C LYS A 113 -2.53 9.10 -0.07
N LYS A 114 -1.41 8.49 0.34
CA LYS A 114 -0.24 8.28 -0.53
C LYS A 114 -0.54 7.34 -1.69
N GLY A 115 -1.30 6.29 -1.44
CA GLY A 115 -1.72 5.34 -2.48
C GLY A 115 -2.63 5.99 -3.52
N LEU A 116 -3.54 6.86 -3.08
CA LEU A 116 -4.42 7.62 -3.96
C LEU A 116 -3.65 8.62 -4.83
N ASP A 117 -2.74 9.39 -4.23
CA ASP A 117 -1.87 10.32 -4.97
C ASP A 117 -1.06 9.59 -6.05
N ARG A 118 -0.42 8.47 -5.68
CA ARG A 118 0.30 7.60 -6.62
C ARG A 118 -0.60 7.11 -7.76
N LEU A 119 -1.81 6.68 -7.43
CA LEU A 119 -2.77 6.18 -8.41
C LEU A 119 -3.23 7.29 -9.37
N GLU A 120 -3.46 8.50 -8.88
CA GLU A 120 -3.84 9.65 -9.72
C GLU A 120 -2.72 10.04 -10.68
N LYS A 121 -1.45 10.04 -10.23
CA LYS A 121 -0.29 10.23 -11.11
C LYS A 121 -0.26 9.15 -12.20
N GLN A 122 -0.43 7.87 -11.82
CA GLN A 122 -0.48 6.75 -12.76
C GLN A 122 -1.64 6.87 -13.77
N MET A 123 -2.84 7.28 -13.34
CA MET A 123 -4.00 7.49 -14.23
C MET A 123 -3.79 8.63 -15.22
N LYS A 124 -3.04 9.66 -14.84
CA LYS A 124 -2.66 10.78 -15.71
C LYS A 124 -1.49 10.45 -16.64
N GLY A 125 -0.90 9.25 -16.53
CA GLY A 125 0.30 8.87 -17.27
C GLY A 125 1.57 9.56 -16.79
N ILE A 126 1.55 10.14 -15.60
CA ILE A 126 2.72 10.74 -14.94
C ILE A 126 3.40 9.61 -14.16
N ASP A 127 4.71 9.44 -14.36
CA ASP A 127 5.47 8.44 -13.60
C ASP A 127 5.39 8.77 -12.10
N PRO A 128 4.79 7.91 -11.27
CA PRO A 128 4.64 8.17 -9.85
C PRO A 128 5.95 8.27 -9.07
N ASP A 129 7.05 7.71 -9.60
CA ASP A 129 8.37 7.76 -8.98
C ASP A 129 9.27 8.86 -9.59
N ALA A 130 8.75 9.65 -10.55
CA ALA A 130 9.43 10.88 -10.95
C ALA A 130 9.38 11.86 -9.76
N THR A 131 10.57 12.16 -9.23
CA THR A 131 10.73 13.27 -8.29
C THR A 131 10.16 14.52 -8.94
N ASP A 132 9.22 15.19 -8.26
CA ASP A 132 8.70 16.48 -8.70
C ASP A 132 9.92 17.46 -8.75
N GLU A 133 10.55 17.60 -9.91
CA GLU A 133 11.65 18.56 -10.16
C GLU A 133 11.17 20.02 -10.15
N ASN A 134 9.94 20.28 -9.70
CA ASN A 134 9.28 21.60 -9.79
C ASN A 134 9.15 22.34 -8.46
N ASP A 135 9.79 21.87 -7.37
CA ASP A 135 9.74 22.59 -6.07
C ASP A 135 10.86 23.65 -5.89
N GLU A 136 11.69 23.91 -6.90
CA GLU A 136 12.71 24.97 -6.85
C GLU A 136 12.71 25.81 -8.14
N ASN A 137 11.80 26.77 -8.27
CA ASN A 137 12.02 27.97 -9.12
C ASN A 137 11.01 29.11 -8.87
N ASP A 138 10.52 29.28 -7.64
CA ASP A 138 9.98 30.58 -7.21
C ASP A 138 11.12 31.42 -6.59
N VAL A 139 12.15 31.72 -7.38
CA VAL A 139 12.91 32.95 -7.15
C VAL A 139 12.10 34.06 -7.80
N GLU A 140 11.40 34.83 -6.98
CA GLU A 140 10.84 36.11 -7.38
C GLU A 140 11.97 36.94 -8.01
N ASP A 141 11.94 37.06 -9.35
CA ASP A 141 12.70 38.08 -10.08
C ASP A 141 12.15 39.44 -9.64
N VAL A 142 12.70 39.97 -8.54
CA VAL A 142 12.46 41.34 -8.12
C VAL A 142 13.14 42.24 -9.13
N ASP A 143 12.31 42.83 -9.98
CA ASP A 143 12.60 43.94 -10.87
C ASP A 143 13.52 44.97 -10.19
N GLY A 144 14.72 45.11 -10.74
CA GLY A 144 15.67 46.17 -10.43
C GLY A 144 16.03 46.90 -11.72
N ASP A 145 15.07 47.64 -12.25
CA ASP A 145 15.22 48.48 -13.43
C ASP A 145 16.43 49.42 -13.29
N THR A 146 17.21 49.40 -14.37
CA THR A 146 18.28 50.30 -14.80
C THR A 146 18.00 51.79 -14.55
N GLU A 147 19.02 52.53 -14.11
CA GLU A 147 19.31 53.85 -14.68
C GLU A 147 20.81 53.94 -15.00
N GLU A 148 21.10 53.87 -16.30
CA GLU A 148 22.31 54.37 -16.93
C GLU A 148 22.51 55.84 -16.57
N ALA A 149 23.70 56.18 -16.10
CA ALA A 149 24.23 57.53 -16.19
C ALA A 149 25.67 57.46 -16.73
N GLU A 150 25.77 57.44 -18.05
CA GLU A 150 27.00 57.73 -18.79
C GLU A 150 26.96 59.19 -19.28
N LEU A 151 28.14 59.83 -19.37
CA LEU A 151 28.48 61.14 -19.97
C LEU A 151 28.49 62.39 -19.08
N MET A 152 29.62 62.67 -18.41
CA MET A 152 30.70 63.56 -18.89
C MET A 152 31.84 63.71 -17.87
#